data_AF-A0A2D9U2F3-F1
#
_entry.id   AF-A0A2D9U2F3-F1
#
_cell.length_a   1.000
_cell.length_b   1.000
_cell.length_c   1.000
_cell.angle_alpha   90.00
_cell.angle_beta   90.00
_cell.angle_gamma   90.00
#
_symmetry.space_group_name_H-M   'P 1'
#
loop_
_entity.id
_entity.type
_entity.pdbx_description
1 polymer ?
#
loop_
_entity_poly.entity_id
_entity_poly.type
_entity_poly.pdbx_seq_one_letter_code
_entity_poly.pdbx_strand_id
1 'polypeptide(L)'
;MEEGAFLESLKRNNAKIRADRAVAIAEDAEVMFKREIEDIAISIKRLRREQENMLDLSPTDATSLVLASDFDAKDFVTKEIELGVKIRNLEIKREIAQKRYDYLFTQSN
;
A
#
# COMPACT_ATOMS: atom_id res chain seq x y z
N MET A 1 23.26 15.31 10.85
CA MET A 1 22.16 14.45 10.38
C MET A 1 22.81 13.37 9.53
N GLU A 2 22.78 12.11 9.98
CA GLU A 2 23.32 11.00 9.19
C GLU A 2 22.42 10.73 7.97
N GLU A 3 23.05 10.44 6.83
CA GLU A 3 22.41 10.31 5.52
C GLU A 3 21.96 8.86 5.28
N GLY A 4 20.77 8.66 4.69
CA GLY A 4 20.26 7.32 4.38
C GLY A 4 21.12 6.57 3.36
N ALA A 5 21.03 5.22 3.35
CA ALA A 5 21.89 4.35 2.54
C ALA A 5 21.87 4.67 1.03
N PHE A 6 20.78 5.25 0.53
CA PHE A 6 20.67 5.64 -0.87
C PHE A 6 21.57 6.83 -1.22
N LEU A 7 21.53 7.89 -0.41
CA LEU A 7 22.32 9.09 -0.63
C LEU A 7 23.82 8.81 -0.44
N GLU A 8 24.18 8.01 0.57
CA GLU A 8 25.55 7.58 0.80
C GLU A 8 26.10 6.81 -0.42
N SER A 9 25.31 5.85 -0.93
CA SER A 9 25.68 5.08 -2.12
C SER A 9 25.86 5.97 -3.36
N LEU A 10 24.99 6.98 -3.56
CA LEU A 10 25.11 7.92 -4.68
C LEU A 10 26.40 8.74 -4.61
N LYS A 11 26.75 9.23 -3.42
CA LYS A 11 27.97 10.01 -3.19
C LYS A 11 29.24 9.15 -3.30
N ARG A 12 29.20 7.90 -2.83
CA ARG A 12 30.35 6.98 -2.83
C ARG A 12 30.67 6.41 -4.21
N ASN A 13 29.65 5.99 -4.96
CA ASN A 13 29.86 5.25 -6.22
C ASN A 13 30.03 6.17 -7.42
N ASN A 14 29.61 7.43 -7.32
CA ASN A 14 29.55 8.31 -8.48
C ASN A 14 30.40 9.56 -8.26
N ALA A 15 31.73 9.40 -8.39
CA ALA A 15 32.71 10.49 -8.29
C ALA A 15 32.46 11.68 -9.25
N LYS A 16 31.54 11.53 -10.21
CA LYS A 16 31.11 12.56 -11.18
C LYS A 16 29.79 13.25 -10.81
N ILE A 17 29.02 12.73 -9.86
CA ILE A 17 27.80 13.38 -9.38
C ILE A 17 28.20 14.39 -8.31
N ARG A 18 27.93 15.67 -8.58
CA ARG A 18 28.08 16.73 -7.59
C ARG A 18 27.07 16.49 -6.44
N ALA A 19 27.48 16.85 -5.22
CA ALA A 19 26.72 16.54 -4.01
C ALA A 19 25.29 17.10 -4.01
N ASP A 20 25.10 18.30 -4.57
CA ASP A 20 23.81 18.94 -4.81
C ASP A 20 22.87 18.07 -5.67
N ARG A 21 23.40 17.48 -6.75
CA ARG A 21 22.64 16.59 -7.62
C ARG A 21 22.31 15.25 -6.97
N ALA A 22 23.22 14.71 -6.14
CA ALA A 22 22.94 13.49 -5.38
C ALA A 22 21.78 13.68 -4.39
N VAL A 23 21.74 14.84 -3.72
CA VAL A 23 20.65 15.21 -2.81
C VAL A 23 19.33 15.33 -3.56
N ALA A 24 19.29 16.08 -4.67
CA ALA A 24 18.06 16.23 -5.45
C ALA A 24 17.49 14.87 -5.93
N ILE A 25 18.35 13.96 -6.41
CA ILE A 25 17.93 12.60 -6.81
C ILE A 25 17.37 11.81 -5.63
N ALA A 26 18.00 11.93 -4.45
CA ALA A 26 17.54 11.23 -3.25
C ALA A 26 16.18 11.76 -2.76
N GLU A 27 15.99 13.08 -2.75
CA GLU A 27 14.72 13.72 -2.38
C GLU A 27 13.58 13.31 -3.33
N ASP A 28 13.81 13.37 -4.65
CA ASP A 28 12.83 12.94 -5.65
C ASP A 28 12.44 11.48 -5.46
N ALA A 29 13.44 10.60 -5.25
CA ALA A 29 13.20 9.18 -5.01
C ALA A 29 12.43 8.94 -3.70
N GLU A 30 12.76 9.65 -2.62
CA GLU A 30 12.08 9.55 -1.33
C GLU A 30 10.61 9.94 -1.44
N VAL A 31 10.30 11.03 -2.14
CA VAL A 31 8.92 11.50 -2.36
C VAL A 31 8.11 10.48 -3.14
N MET A 32 8.68 9.93 -4.22
CA MET A 32 7.99 8.91 -5.02
C MET A 32 7.74 7.64 -4.21
N PHE A 33 8.70 7.24 -3.37
CA PHE A 33 8.55 6.06 -2.52
C PHE A 33 7.43 6.24 -1.47
N LYS A 34 7.37 7.41 -0.81
CA LYS A 34 6.28 7.76 0.13
C LYS A 34 4.91 7.69 -0.54
N ARG A 35 4.79 8.22 -1.76
CA ARG A 35 3.53 8.20 -2.53
C ARG A 35 3.06 6.77 -2.79
N GLU A 36 3.95 5.90 -3.27
CA GLU A 36 3.61 4.50 -3.53
C GLU A 36 3.17 3.75 -2.26
N ILE A 37 3.81 4.00 -1.12
CA ILE A 37 3.39 3.41 0.16
C ILE A 37 1.98 3.87 0.53
N GLU A 38 1.67 5.15 0.36
CA GLU A 38 0.35 5.71 0.66
C GLU A 38 -0.72 5.17 -0.31
N ASP A 39 -0.42 5.08 -1.60
CA ASP A 39 -1.35 4.52 -2.61
C ASP A 39 -1.70 3.05 -2.30
N ILE A 40 -0.72 2.26 -1.85
CA ILE A 40 -0.97 0.90 -1.37
C ILE A 40 -1.86 0.92 -0.12
N ALA A 41 -1.61 1.83 0.84
CA ALA A 41 -2.40 1.94 2.06
C ALA A 41 -3.87 2.34 1.76
N ILE A 42 -4.09 3.25 0.82
CA ILE A 42 -5.42 3.63 0.33
C ILE A 42 -6.11 2.43 -0.32
N SER A 43 -5.39 1.65 -1.12
CA SER A 43 -5.92 0.46 -1.79
C SER A 43 -6.37 -0.61 -0.77
N ILE A 44 -5.57 -0.84 0.28
CA ILE A 44 -5.96 -1.73 1.40
C ILE A 44 -7.24 -1.22 2.07
N LYS A 45 -7.33 0.08 2.39
CA LYS A 45 -8.53 0.67 3.01
C LYS A 45 -9.77 0.51 2.13
N ARG A 46 -9.65 0.68 0.81
CA ARG A 46 -10.76 0.48 -0.13
C ARG A 46 -11.25 -0.97 -0.15
N LEU A 47 -10.34 -1.94 -0.21
CA LEU A 47 -10.71 -3.36 -0.22
C LEU A 47 -11.33 -3.81 1.11
N ARG A 48 -10.83 -3.30 2.24
CA ARG A 48 -11.45 -3.58 3.55
C ARG A 48 -12.87 -3.03 3.65
N ARG A 49 -13.12 -1.83 3.11
CA ARG A 49 -14.49 -1.30 3.00
C ARG A 49 -15.36 -2.13 2.07
N GLU A 50 -14.82 -2.61 0.95
CA GLU A 50 -15.57 -3.52 0.09
C GLU A 50 -15.97 -4.80 0.83
N GLN A 51 -15.05 -5.37 1.62
CA GLN A 51 -15.30 -6.53 2.47
C GLN A 51 -16.39 -6.24 3.52
N GLU A 52 -16.32 -5.10 4.21
CA GLU A 52 -17.34 -4.67 5.17
C GLU A 52 -18.70 -4.44 4.50
N ASN A 53 -18.72 -3.84 3.31
CA ASN A 53 -19.95 -3.59 2.56
C ASN A 53 -20.62 -4.89 2.09
N MET A 54 -19.87 -5.99 1.93
CA MET A 54 -20.47 -7.29 1.62
C MET A 54 -21.31 -7.85 2.78
N LEU A 55 -21.11 -7.34 4.01
CA LEU A 55 -21.92 -7.69 5.18
C LEU A 55 -23.18 -6.82 5.27
N ASP A 56 -23.26 -5.74 4.50
CA ASP A 56 -24.42 -4.86 4.48
C ASP A 56 -25.52 -5.48 3.60
N LEU A 57 -26.45 -6.17 4.27
CA LEU A 57 -27.65 -6.76 3.66
C LEU A 57 -28.84 -5.78 3.67
N SER A 58 -28.59 -4.48 3.89
CA SER A 58 -29.67 -3.51 3.86
C SER A 58 -30.28 -3.38 2.45
N PRO A 59 -31.59 -3.13 2.34
CA PRO A 59 -32.25 -2.84 1.08
C PRO A 59 -31.51 -1.73 0.32
N THR A 60 -31.07 -2.01 -0.92
CA THR A 60 -30.44 -0.98 -1.77
C THR A 60 -31.44 0.07 -2.25
N ASP A 61 -32.74 -0.22 -2.18
CA ASP A 61 -33.86 0.66 -2.54
C ASP A 61 -35.07 0.40 -1.64
N ALA A 62 -35.97 1.39 -1.51
CA ALA A 62 -37.20 1.30 -0.73
C ALA A 62 -38.15 0.15 -1.16
N THR A 63 -37.92 -0.44 -2.34
CA THR A 63 -38.67 -1.56 -2.90
C THR A 63 -37.87 -2.88 -2.99
N SER A 64 -36.59 -2.89 -2.58
CA SER A 64 -35.70 -4.04 -2.71
C SER A 64 -35.52 -4.73 -1.37
N LEU A 65 -36.45 -5.61 -1.00
CA LEU A 65 -36.28 -6.49 0.16
C LEU A 65 -35.40 -7.67 -0.29
N VAL A 66 -34.09 -7.59 -0.01
CA VAL A 66 -33.23 -8.78 -0.13
C VAL A 66 -33.70 -9.77 0.91
N LEU A 67 -34.41 -10.81 0.49
CA LEU A 67 -34.84 -11.87 1.40
C LEU A 67 -33.60 -12.68 1.79
N ALA A 68 -33.54 -13.16 3.04
CA ALA A 68 -32.46 -14.05 3.47
C ALA A 68 -32.35 -15.33 2.61
N SER A 69 -33.42 -15.70 1.90
CA SER A 69 -33.44 -16.80 0.92
C SER A 69 -32.66 -16.51 -0.36
N ASP A 70 -32.44 -15.24 -0.70
CA ASP A 70 -31.76 -14.82 -1.92
C ASP A 70 -30.23 -14.68 -1.71
N PHE A 71 -29.77 -14.88 -0.46
CA PHE A 71 -28.36 -14.84 -0.12
C PHE A 71 -27.63 -16.09 -0.63
N ASP A 72 -26.73 -15.90 -1.58
CA ASP A 72 -25.82 -16.95 -2.03
C ASP A 72 -24.58 -17.01 -1.11
N ALA A 73 -24.63 -17.94 -0.17
CA ALA A 73 -23.52 -18.17 0.77
C ALA A 73 -22.22 -18.59 0.07
N LYS A 74 -22.29 -19.29 -1.06
CA LYS A 74 -21.11 -19.78 -1.76
C LYS A 74 -20.40 -18.63 -2.48
N ASP A 75 -21.17 -17.78 -3.14
CA ASP A 75 -20.63 -16.59 -3.81
C ASP A 75 -20.05 -15.60 -2.79
N PHE A 76 -20.75 -15.38 -1.67
CA PHE A 76 -20.23 -14.58 -0.56
C PHE A 76 -18.87 -15.09 -0.06
N VAL A 77 -18.78 -16.38 0.31
CA VAL A 77 -17.53 -16.98 0.81
C VAL A 77 -16.42 -16.92 -0.24
N THR A 78 -16.74 -17.15 -1.51
CA THR A 78 -15.75 -17.07 -2.60
C THR A 78 -15.17 -15.67 -2.70
N LYS A 79 -16.01 -14.64 -2.72
CA LYS A 79 -15.58 -13.25 -2.82
C LYS A 79 -14.85 -12.78 -1.55
N GLU A 80 -15.30 -13.22 -0.38
CA GLU A 80 -14.67 -12.93 0.91
C GLU A 80 -13.21 -13.44 0.96
N ILE A 81 -12.99 -14.69 0.53
CA ILE A 81 -11.65 -15.28 0.45
C ILE A 81 -10.79 -14.52 -0.58
N GLU A 82 -11.36 -14.18 -1.75
CA GLU A 82 -10.63 -13.46 -2.79
C GLU A 82 -10.16 -12.08 -2.32
N LEU A 83 -11.05 -11.30 -1.68
CA LEU A 83 -10.70 -10.01 -1.09
C LEU A 83 -9.64 -10.16 0.00
N GLY A 84 -9.78 -11.16 0.87
CA GLY A 84 -8.80 -11.47 1.92
C GLY A 84 -7.39 -11.72 1.36
N VAL A 85 -7.27 -12.52 0.30
CA VAL A 85 -5.99 -12.78 -0.38
C VAL A 85 -5.42 -11.49 -1.01
N LYS A 86 -6.26 -10.68 -1.67
CA LYS A 86 -5.84 -9.39 -2.26
C LYS A 86 -5.33 -8.42 -1.19
N ILE A 87 -6.06 -8.28 -0.08
CA ILE A 87 -5.66 -7.44 1.06
C ILE A 87 -4.32 -7.92 1.61
N ARG A 88 -4.17 -9.23 1.85
CA ARG A 88 -2.93 -9.80 2.40
C ARG A 88 -1.73 -9.53 1.50
N ASN A 89 -1.88 -9.69 0.19
CA ASN A 89 -0.81 -9.41 -0.76
C ASN A 89 -0.39 -7.93 -0.75
N LEU A 90 -1.36 -7.01 -0.64
CA LEU A 90 -1.07 -5.58 -0.53
C LEU A 90 -0.42 -5.22 0.82
N GLU A 91 -0.83 -5.85 1.91
CA GLU A 91 -0.19 -5.67 3.22
C GLU A 91 1.28 -6.10 3.19
N ILE A 92 1.57 -7.27 2.60
CA ILE A 92 2.94 -7.76 2.40
C ILE A 92 3.73 -6.77 1.52
N LYS A 93 3.14 -6.32 0.42
CA LYS A 93 3.77 -5.33 -0.47
C LYS A 93 4.10 -4.04 0.28
N ARG A 94 3.15 -3.53 1.10
CA ARG A 94 3.33 -2.32 1.92
C ARG A 94 4.44 -2.52 2.95
N GLU A 95 4.49 -3.66 3.62
CA GLU A 95 5.52 -3.98 4.61
C GLU A 95 6.91 -4.01 3.99
N ILE A 96 7.06 -4.69 2.85
CA ILE A 96 8.33 -4.74 2.11
C ILE A 96 8.75 -3.34 1.66
N ALA A 97 7.80 -2.57 1.11
CA ALA A 97 8.04 -1.19 0.69
C ALA A 97 8.48 -0.32 1.88
N GLN A 98 7.77 -0.37 3.01
CA GLN A 98 8.12 0.41 4.20
C GLN A 98 9.51 0.05 4.73
N LYS A 99 9.81 -1.24 4.92
CA LYS A 99 11.14 -1.69 5.36
C LYS A 99 12.25 -1.20 4.43
N ARG A 100 11.99 -1.22 3.12
CA ARG A 100 12.97 -0.75 2.13
C ARG A 100 13.13 0.76 2.15
N TYR A 101 12.02 1.50 2.28
CA TYR A 101 12.02 2.94 2.47
C TYR A 101 12.84 3.32 3.71
N ASP A 102 12.60 2.64 4.83
CA ASP A 102 13.27 2.93 6.09
C ASP A 102 14.78 2.76 5.94
N TYR A 103 15.22 1.65 5.34
CA TYR A 103 16.64 1.42 5.07
C TYR A 103 17.27 2.46 4.12
N LEU A 104 16.54 2.90 3.08
CA LEU A 104 17.08 3.78 2.05
C LEU A 104 17.15 5.23 2.49
N PHE A 105 16.17 5.69 3.28
CA PHE A 105 15.92 7.12 3.53
C PHE A 105 15.83 7.50 5.01
N THR A 106 15.60 6.55 5.92
CA THR A 106 15.73 6.80 7.37
C THR A 106 17.03 6.23 7.90
N GLN A 107 17.44 6.68 9.09
CA GLN A 107 18.76 6.35 9.64
C GLN A 107 18.91 4.83 9.84
N SER A 108 19.88 4.26 9.14
CA SER A 108 20.41 2.92 9.43
C SER A 108 21.14 2.97 10.77
N ASN A 109 20.56 2.38 11.80
CA ASN A 109 21.33 1.84 12.93
C ASN A 109 21.57 0.36 12.67
#